data_AF-A0A960HHS7-F1
#
_entry.id   AF-A0A960HHS7-F1
#
_cell.length_a   1.000
_cell.length_b   1.000
_cell.length_c   1.000
_cell.angle_alpha   90.00
_cell.angle_beta   90.00
_cell.angle_gamma   90.00
#
_symmetry.space_group_name_H-M   'P 1'
#
loop_
_entity.id
_entity.type
_entity.pdbx_description
1 polymer ?
#
loop_
_entity_poly.entity_id
_entity_poly.type
_entity_poly.pdbx_seq_one_letter_code
_entity_poly.pdbx_strand_id
1 'polypeptide(L)'
;NSPAFHLLIKVEALVNAGHLDDALALGDLGYRASVASLNRIAQMWFARALGTANLARGDAATARRWLLEQTALCRGTSWHRPLALGLSHLAVAEALLGRADAARAALDERDGLGVPVVELFTSEGVRGTAWARAAAGDREGAGALP
;
A
#
# COMPACT_ATOMS: atom_id res chain seq x y z
N ASN A 1 -12.97 18.12 -5.02
CA ASN A 1 -12.52 16.79 -5.50
C ASN A 1 -12.04 16.92 -6.93
N SER A 2 -10.82 16.49 -7.25
CA SER A 2 -10.29 16.56 -8.63
C SER A 2 -10.68 15.30 -9.43
N PRO A 3 -10.70 15.35 -10.78
CA PRO A 3 -10.97 14.19 -11.62
C PRO A 3 -10.12 12.95 -11.29
N ALA A 4 -8.86 13.17 -10.91
CA ALA A 4 -7.94 12.09 -10.51
C ALA A 4 -8.44 11.32 -9.27
N PHE A 5 -9.04 12.00 -8.30
CA PHE A 5 -9.62 11.34 -7.12
C PHE A 5 -10.84 10.49 -7.46
N HIS A 6 -11.65 10.88 -8.45
CA HIS A 6 -12.76 10.04 -8.92
C HIS A 6 -12.26 8.73 -9.55
N LEU A 7 -11.20 8.81 -10.37
CA LEU A 7 -10.59 7.63 -10.96
C LEU A 7 -9.97 6.72 -9.88
N LEU A 8 -9.28 7.29 -8.91
CA LEU A 8 -8.73 6.54 -7.78
C LEU A 8 -9.82 5.77 -7.01
N ILE A 9 -10.93 6.43 -6.66
CA ILE A 9 -12.05 5.78 -5.95
C ILE A 9 -12.61 4.61 -6.78
N LYS A 10 -12.69 4.76 -8.11
CA LYS A 10 -13.12 3.68 -9.00
C LYS A 10 -12.14 2.50 -9.01
N VAL A 11 -10.82 2.76 -8.98
CA VAL A 11 -9.82 1.70 -8.86
C VAL A 11 -10.01 0.94 -7.55
N GLU A 12 -10.16 1.63 -6.42
CA GLU A 12 -10.39 1.00 -5.12
C GLU A 12 -11.68 0.14 -5.12
N ALA A 13 -12.76 0.64 -5.73
CA ALA A 13 -14.00 -0.12 -5.86
C ALA A 13 -13.82 -1.40 -6.68
N LEU A 14 -13.08 -1.33 -7.80
CA LEU A 14 -12.78 -2.49 -8.63
C LEU A 14 -11.91 -3.52 -7.89
N VAL A 15 -10.90 -3.08 -7.13
CA VAL A 15 -10.08 -3.96 -6.29
C VAL A 15 -10.95 -4.70 -5.28
N ASN A 16 -11.80 -3.98 -4.54
CA ASN A 16 -12.67 -4.58 -3.52
C ASN A 16 -13.75 -5.50 -4.11
N ALA A 17 -14.16 -5.27 -5.35
CA ALA A 17 -15.09 -6.13 -6.08
C ALA A 17 -14.42 -7.32 -6.78
N GLY A 18 -13.08 -7.46 -6.71
CA GLY A 18 -12.34 -8.54 -7.37
C GLY A 18 -12.14 -8.36 -8.88
N HIS A 19 -12.50 -7.21 -9.45
CA HIS A 19 -12.26 -6.87 -10.85
C HIS A 19 -10.83 -6.35 -11.06
N LEU A 20 -9.85 -7.23 -10.79
CA LEU A 20 -8.45 -6.84 -10.67
C LEU A 20 -7.82 -6.37 -11.99
N ASP A 21 -8.19 -6.95 -13.13
CA ASP A 21 -7.68 -6.52 -14.43
C ASP A 21 -8.13 -5.11 -14.79
N ASP A 22 -9.41 -4.80 -14.57
CA ASP A 22 -9.96 -3.46 -14.78
C ASP A 22 -9.33 -2.45 -13.81
N ALA A 23 -9.13 -2.84 -12.55
CA ALA A 23 -8.47 -2.00 -11.55
C ALA A 23 -7.04 -1.65 -11.98
N LEU A 24 -6.27 -2.63 -12.46
CA LEU A 24 -4.89 -2.43 -12.91
C LEU A 24 -4.83 -1.55 -14.17
N ALA A 25 -5.69 -1.80 -15.15
CA ALA A 25 -5.74 -0.99 -16.37
C ALA A 25 -6.11 0.47 -16.07
N LEU A 26 -7.12 0.70 -15.21
CA LEU A 26 -7.53 2.04 -14.82
C LEU A 26 -6.49 2.73 -13.93
N GLY A 27 -5.84 1.98 -13.04
CA GLY A 27 -4.76 2.47 -12.18
C GLY A 27 -3.53 2.92 -12.97
N ASP A 28 -3.12 2.13 -13.97
CA ASP A 28 -1.99 2.49 -14.86
C ASP A 28 -2.29 3.75 -15.66
N LEU A 29 -3.49 3.84 -16.24
CA LEU A 29 -3.95 5.04 -16.93
C LEU A 29 -3.90 6.27 -16.01
N GLY A 30 -4.41 6.13 -14.78
CA GLY A 30 -4.40 7.20 -13.78
C GLY A 30 -2.99 7.62 -13.37
N TYR A 31 -2.10 6.66 -13.12
CA TYR A 31 -0.70 6.93 -12.79
C TYR A 31 0.00 7.67 -13.94
N ARG A 32 -0.10 7.17 -15.18
CA ARG A 32 0.50 7.81 -16.35
C ARG A 32 -0.01 9.23 -16.58
N ALA A 33 -1.32 9.46 -16.42
CA ALA A 33 -1.89 10.80 -16.50
C ALA A 33 -1.33 11.73 -15.41
N SER A 34 -1.15 11.22 -14.19
CA SER A 34 -0.57 12.00 -13.08
C SER A 34 0.92 12.31 -13.25
N VAL A 35 1.67 11.44 -13.94
CA VAL A 35 3.05 11.72 -14.37
C VAL A 35 3.06 12.83 -15.41
N ALA A 36 2.22 12.72 -16.45
CA ALA A 36 2.12 13.73 -17.50
C ALA A 36 1.72 15.12 -16.97
N SER A 37 0.88 15.16 -15.94
CA SER A 37 0.45 16.42 -15.31
C SER A 37 1.30 16.88 -14.13
N LEU A 38 2.44 16.22 -13.86
CA LEU A 38 3.32 16.49 -12.71
C LEU A 38 2.60 16.50 -11.34
N ASN A 39 1.50 15.76 -11.21
CA ASN A 39 0.71 15.73 -9.99
C ASN A 39 1.19 14.62 -9.04
N ARG A 40 2.14 14.96 -8.16
CA ARG A 40 2.75 14.01 -7.22
C ARG A 40 1.75 13.39 -6.23
N ILE A 41 0.72 14.12 -5.82
CA ILE A 41 -0.32 13.59 -4.93
C ILE A 41 -1.06 12.45 -5.63
N ALA A 42 -1.44 12.66 -6.90
CA ALA A 42 -2.11 11.62 -7.68
C ALA A 42 -1.17 10.44 -7.99
N GLN A 43 0.10 10.70 -8.34
CA GLN A 43 1.10 9.64 -8.54
C GLN A 43 1.22 8.74 -7.31
N MET A 44 1.33 9.36 -6.13
CA MET A 44 1.42 8.65 -4.86
C MET A 44 0.19 7.76 -4.63
N TRP A 45 -1.02 8.28 -4.82
CA TRP A 45 -2.23 7.49 -4.61
C TRP A 45 -2.40 6.37 -5.64
N PHE A 46 -2.09 6.60 -6.91
CA PHE A 46 -2.17 5.55 -7.93
C PHE A 46 -1.10 4.48 -7.75
N ALA A 47 0.13 4.85 -7.35
CA ALA A 47 1.16 3.89 -6.99
C ALA A 47 0.70 3.00 -5.83
N ARG A 48 0.04 3.56 -4.80
CA ARG A 48 -0.61 2.76 -3.73
C ARG A 48 -1.62 1.77 -4.30
N ALA A 49 -2.56 2.27 -5.11
CA ALA A 49 -3.67 1.48 -5.63
C ALA A 49 -3.20 0.34 -6.54
N LEU A 50 -2.16 0.59 -7.34
CA LEU A 50 -1.50 -0.45 -8.15
C LEU A 50 -0.79 -1.48 -7.26
N GLY A 51 -0.16 -1.04 -6.18
CA GLY A 51 0.43 -1.92 -5.16
C GLY A 51 -0.61 -2.87 -4.55
N THR A 52 -1.73 -2.33 -4.07
CA THR A 52 -2.79 -3.12 -3.43
C THR A 52 -3.53 -4.03 -4.41
N ALA A 53 -3.75 -3.59 -5.65
CA ALA A 53 -4.32 -4.44 -6.69
C ALA A 53 -3.44 -5.66 -7.01
N ASN A 54 -2.11 -5.47 -7.06
CA ASN A 54 -1.17 -6.58 -7.27
C ASN A 54 -1.07 -7.50 -6.05
N LEU A 55 -1.17 -6.97 -4.81
CA LEU A 55 -1.30 -7.82 -3.61
C LEU A 55 -2.55 -8.70 -3.71
N ALA A 56 -3.70 -8.12 -4.09
CA ALA A 56 -4.94 -8.87 -4.26
C ALA A 56 -4.85 -9.95 -5.38
N ARG A 57 -4.01 -9.72 -6.39
CA ARG A 57 -3.73 -10.68 -7.47
C ARG A 57 -2.74 -11.78 -7.08
N GLY A 58 -2.08 -11.65 -5.93
CA GLY A 58 -1.00 -12.55 -5.49
C GLY A 58 0.37 -12.25 -6.12
N ASP A 59 0.53 -11.14 -6.85
CA ASP A 59 1.83 -10.70 -7.38
C ASP A 59 2.54 -9.78 -6.38
N ALA A 60 3.12 -10.39 -5.35
CA ALA A 60 3.81 -9.67 -4.28
C ALA A 60 5.05 -8.90 -4.79
N ALA A 61 5.72 -9.38 -5.84
CA ALA A 61 6.91 -8.74 -6.40
C ALA A 61 6.55 -7.42 -7.09
N THR A 62 5.53 -7.42 -7.94
CA THR A 62 5.05 -6.20 -8.59
C THR A 62 4.41 -5.25 -7.59
N ALA A 63 3.66 -5.77 -6.63
CA ALA A 63 3.10 -4.97 -5.55
C ALA A 63 4.19 -4.20 -4.78
N ARG A 64 5.25 -4.90 -4.37
CA ARG A 64 6.40 -4.30 -3.67
C ARG A 64 7.00 -3.14 -4.45
N ARG A 65 7.21 -3.30 -5.76
CA ARG A 65 7.77 -2.24 -6.63
C ARG A 65 6.93 -0.96 -6.54
N TRP A 66 5.61 -1.08 -6.66
CA TRP A 66 4.69 0.06 -6.58
C TRP A 66 4.61 0.69 -5.19
N LEU A 67 4.69 -0.12 -4.13
CA LEU A 67 4.66 0.37 -2.76
C LEU A 67 5.97 1.09 -2.37
N LEU A 68 7.11 0.64 -2.92
CA LEU A 68 8.37 1.39 -2.80
C LEU A 68 8.29 2.75 -3.51
N GLU A 69 7.73 2.80 -4.71
CA GLU A 69 7.48 4.06 -5.43
C GLU A 69 6.59 5.00 -4.61
N GLN A 70 5.47 4.49 -4.08
CA GLN A 70 4.56 5.30 -3.28
C GLN A 70 5.21 5.84 -2.01
N THR A 71 5.93 5.00 -1.25
CA THR A 71 6.61 5.44 -0.03
C THR A 71 7.73 6.43 -0.36
N ALA A 72 8.46 6.25 -1.46
CA ALA A 72 9.45 7.22 -1.93
C ALA A 72 8.83 8.58 -2.27
N LEU A 73 7.64 8.62 -2.89
CA LEU A 73 6.91 9.86 -3.17
C LEU A 73 6.45 10.59 -1.91
N CYS A 74 6.19 9.86 -0.82
CA CYS A 74 5.87 10.46 0.47
C CYS A 74 7.11 10.94 1.25
N ARG A 75 8.26 10.26 1.10
CA ARG A 75 9.50 10.65 1.79
C ARG A 75 9.92 12.06 1.37
N GLY A 76 10.25 12.89 2.36
CA GLY A 76 10.57 14.31 2.14
C GLY A 76 9.34 15.23 2.03
N THR A 77 8.13 14.73 2.32
CA THR A 77 6.90 15.53 2.43
C THR A 77 6.32 15.45 3.84
N SER A 78 5.29 16.25 4.14
CA SER A 78 4.51 16.14 5.37
C SER A 78 3.43 15.05 5.32
N TRP A 79 3.43 14.18 4.30
CA TRP A 79 2.39 13.16 4.09
C TRP A 79 2.62 11.90 4.94
N HIS A 80 2.76 12.06 6.25
CA HIS A 80 3.05 10.96 7.17
C HIS A 80 1.94 9.90 7.20
N ARG A 81 0.67 10.31 7.12
CA ARG A 81 -0.46 9.36 7.12
C ARG A 81 -0.48 8.48 5.85
N PRO A 82 -0.36 9.02 4.62
CA PRO A 82 -0.14 8.21 3.43
C PRO A 82 1.12 7.35 3.48
N LEU A 83 2.21 7.83 4.08
CA LEU A 83 3.43 7.05 4.27
C LEU A 83 3.17 5.84 5.18
N ALA A 84 2.51 6.03 6.33
CA ALA A 84 2.15 4.95 7.26
C ALA A 84 1.29 3.86 6.58
N LEU A 85 0.35 4.28 5.73
CA LEU A 85 -0.48 3.38 4.94
C LEU A 85 0.33 2.59 3.89
N GLY A 86 1.26 3.27 3.22
CA GLY A 86 2.19 2.65 2.28
C GLY A 86 3.07 1.58 2.90
N LEU A 87 3.70 1.93 4.03
CA LEU A 87 4.57 1.04 4.80
C LEU A 87 3.82 -0.19 5.33
N SER A 88 2.55 -0.04 5.72
CA SER A 88 1.72 -1.17 6.13
C SER A 88 1.53 -2.20 5.00
N HIS A 89 1.25 -1.74 3.78
CA HIS A 89 1.15 -2.64 2.62
C HIS A 89 2.51 -3.18 2.17
N LEU A 90 3.57 -2.37 2.26
CA LEU A 90 4.92 -2.81 1.93
C LEU A 90 5.35 -3.96 2.86
N ALA A 91 5.01 -3.89 4.15
CA ALA A 91 5.25 -4.98 5.08
C ALA A 91 4.55 -6.28 4.66
N VAL A 92 3.30 -6.21 4.16
CA VAL A 92 2.60 -7.37 3.58
C VAL A 92 3.35 -7.93 2.37
N ALA A 93 3.78 -7.07 1.44
CA ALA A 93 4.49 -7.50 0.24
C ALA A 93 5.84 -8.16 0.58
N GLU A 94 6.63 -7.57 1.48
CA GLU A 94 7.90 -8.14 1.93
C GLU A 94 7.70 -9.46 2.67
N ALA A 95 6.66 -9.56 3.52
CA ALA A 95 6.32 -10.80 4.22
C ALA A 95 5.94 -11.93 3.25
N LEU A 96 5.12 -11.65 2.24
CA LEU A 96 4.75 -12.63 1.20
C LEU A 96 5.94 -13.09 0.36
N LEU A 97 6.97 -12.26 0.25
CA LEU A 97 8.24 -12.59 -0.42
C LEU A 97 9.25 -13.29 0.52
N GLY A 98 8.86 -13.61 1.75
CA GLY A 98 9.73 -14.26 2.75
C GLY A 98 10.80 -13.34 3.34
N ARG A 99 10.67 -12.02 3.18
CA ARG A 99 11.65 -11.02 3.63
C ARG A 99 11.25 -10.45 4.99
N ALA A 100 11.30 -11.30 6.02
CA ALA A 100 10.85 -10.97 7.37
C ALA A 100 11.51 -9.69 7.92
N ASP A 101 12.83 -9.52 7.75
CA ASP A 101 13.56 -8.34 8.24
C ASP A 101 13.10 -7.06 7.53
N ALA A 102 12.85 -7.12 6.23
CA ALA A 102 12.36 -5.97 5.46
C ALA A 102 10.90 -5.62 5.85
N ALA A 103 10.07 -6.63 6.10
CA ALA A 103 8.72 -6.43 6.62
C ALA A 103 8.75 -5.76 8.00
N ARG A 104 9.66 -6.20 8.89
CA ARG A 104 9.87 -5.58 10.20
C ARG A 104 10.30 -4.12 10.07
N ALA A 105 11.32 -3.85 9.25
CA ALA A 105 11.84 -2.51 9.05
C ALA A 105 10.77 -1.52 8.53
N ALA A 106 9.87 -1.97 7.65
CA ALA A 106 8.75 -1.15 7.19
C ALA A 106 7.76 -0.81 8.32
N LEU A 107 7.49 -1.75 9.23
CA LEU A 107 6.64 -1.49 10.40
C LEU A 107 7.33 -0.61 11.42
N ASP A 108 8.64 -0.79 11.66
CA ASP A 108 9.40 0.06 12.56
C ASP A 108 9.43 1.52 12.04
N GLU A 109 9.60 1.72 10.72
CA GLU A 109 9.49 3.04 10.09
C GLU A 109 8.08 3.60 10.28
N ARG A 110 7.03 2.81 10.05
CA ARG A 110 5.63 3.23 10.21
C ARG A 110 5.35 3.70 11.64
N ASP A 111 5.73 2.88 12.62
CA ASP A 111 5.44 3.13 14.02
C ASP A 111 6.25 4.34 14.53
N GLY A 112 7.47 4.54 13.99
CA GLY A 112 8.31 5.71 14.23
C GLY A 112 7.71 7.05 13.74
N LEU A 113 6.73 7.04 12.84
CA LEU A 113 6.06 8.26 12.38
C LEU A 113 5.17 8.90 13.46
N GLY A 114 4.79 8.15 14.50
CA GLY A 114 3.94 8.65 15.58
C GLY A 114 2.54 9.09 15.15
N VAL A 115 2.07 8.63 13.98
CA VAL A 115 0.73 8.92 13.47
C VAL A 115 -0.04 7.62 13.23
N PRO A 116 -1.36 7.59 13.52
CA PRO A 116 -2.15 6.43 13.15
C PRO A 116 -2.23 6.30 11.63
N VAL A 117 -2.43 5.06 11.16
CA VAL A 117 -2.90 4.83 9.80
C VAL A 117 -4.24 5.55 9.64
N VAL A 118 -4.49 6.12 8.45
CA VAL A 118 -5.77 6.78 8.13
C VAL A 118 -6.93 5.88 8.55
N GLU A 119 -7.92 6.41 9.29
CA GLU A 119 -8.98 5.62 9.94
C GLU A 119 -9.70 4.66 9.00
N LEU A 120 -9.94 5.10 7.75
CA LEU A 120 -10.53 4.29 6.68
C LEU A 120 -9.74 3.00 6.38
N PHE A 121 -8.45 2.96 6.72
CA PHE A 121 -7.51 1.89 6.39
C PHE A 121 -6.86 1.28 7.64
N THR A 122 -7.54 1.31 8.79
CA THR A 122 -7.03 0.70 10.03
C THR A 122 -6.81 -0.80 9.89
N SER A 123 -7.67 -1.50 9.13
CA SER A 123 -7.54 -2.92 8.86
C SER A 123 -6.24 -3.28 8.12
N GLU A 124 -5.72 -2.35 7.32
CA GLU A 124 -4.51 -2.48 6.52
C GLU A 124 -3.29 -2.34 7.41
N GLY A 125 -3.37 -1.47 8.42
CA GLY A 125 -2.38 -1.38 9.49
C GLY A 125 -2.26 -2.69 10.28
N VAL A 126 -3.40 -3.27 10.67
CA VAL A 126 -3.44 -4.58 11.36
C VAL A 126 -2.89 -5.69 10.48
N ARG A 127 -3.30 -5.74 9.21
CA ARG A 127 -2.87 -6.74 8.23
C ARG A 127 -1.36 -6.70 7.99
N GLY A 128 -0.76 -5.51 7.89
CA GLY A 128 0.70 -5.36 7.81
C GLY A 128 1.41 -6.00 8.99
N THR A 129 0.94 -5.72 10.21
CA THR A 129 1.49 -6.31 11.45
C THR A 129 1.32 -7.84 11.47
N ALA A 130 0.16 -8.36 11.09
CA ALA A 130 -0.13 -9.79 11.09
C ALA A 130 0.81 -10.56 10.14
N TRP A 131 0.98 -10.07 8.91
CA TRP A 131 1.84 -10.72 7.92
C TRP A 131 3.32 -10.68 8.30
N ALA A 132 3.80 -9.57 8.88
CA ALA A 132 5.17 -9.50 9.36
C ALA A 132 5.45 -10.49 10.50
N ARG A 133 4.50 -10.66 11.44
CA ARG A 133 4.59 -11.69 12.49
C ARG A 133 4.60 -13.09 11.91
N ALA A 134 3.70 -13.39 10.98
CA ALA A 134 3.65 -14.69 10.31
C ALA A 134 4.96 -15.00 9.57
N ALA A 135 5.54 -14.02 8.85
CA ALA A 135 6.82 -14.19 8.16
C ALA A 135 8.00 -14.41 9.12
N ALA A 136 7.95 -13.85 10.34
CA ALA A 136 8.92 -14.11 11.39
C ALA A 136 8.70 -15.45 12.13
N GLY A 137 7.71 -16.24 11.73
CA GLY A 137 7.37 -17.52 12.37
C GLY A 137 6.42 -17.42 13.57
N ASP A 138 6.01 -16.21 13.96
CA ASP A 138 5.07 -15.95 15.06
C ASP A 138 3.61 -16.08 14.60
N ARG A 139 3.15 -17.32 14.44
CA ARG A 139 1.77 -17.60 13.98
C ARG A 139 0.72 -17.28 15.04
N GLU A 140 1.03 -17.49 16.32
CA GLU A 140 0.11 -17.19 17.43
C GLU A 140 -0.10 -15.68 17.56
N GLY A 141 0.98 -14.90 17.56
CA GLY A 141 0.92 -13.45 17.60
C GLY A 141 0.31 -12.84 16.33
N ALA A 142 0.41 -13.50 15.18
CA ALA A 142 -0.31 -13.09 13.97
C ALA A 142 -1.83 -13.28 14.09
N GLY A 143 -2.28 -14.38 14.73
CA GLY A 143 -3.70 -14.70 14.91
C GLY A 143 -4.39 -13.98 16.07
N ALA A 144 -3.64 -13.39 16.99
CA ALA A 144 -4.16 -12.69 18.18
C ALA A 144 -4.46 -11.20 17.97
N LEU A 145 -4.28 -10.68 16.75
CA LEU A 145 -4.56 -9.27 16.43
C LEU A 145 -6.07 -9.04 16.23
N PRO A 146 -6.60 -7.86 16.61
CA PRO A 146 -8.03 -7.55 16.60
C PRO A 146 -8.62 -7.40 15.19
#